data_AF-A0A1G9DU49-F1
#
_entry.id   AF-A0A1G9DU49-F1
#
_cell.length_a   1.000
_cell.length_b   1.000
_cell.length_c   1.000
_cell.angle_alpha   90.00
_cell.angle_beta   90.00
_cell.angle_gamma   90.00
#
_symmetry.space_group_name_H-M   'P 1'
#
loop_
_entity.id
_entity.type
_entity.pdbx_description
1 polymer ?
#
loop_
_entity_poly.entity_id
_entity_poly.type
_entity_poly.pdbx_seq_one_letter_code
_entity_poly.pdbx_strand_id
1 'polypeptide(L)' 'MGSVNKSAVTGRFVKESTVKSNPKTTYKQTTSKGGCGPKGKKGK' A
#
# COMPACT_ATOMS: atom_id res chain seq x y z
N MET A 1 -8.64 -7.17 9.71
CA MET A 1 -8.35 -6.84 8.29
C MET A 1 -7.56 -5.54 8.28
N GLY A 2 -6.45 -5.46 7.56
CA GLY A 2 -5.62 -4.25 7.52
C GLY A 2 -5.75 -3.54 6.18
N SER A 3 -6.01 -2.24 6.18
CA SER A 3 -6.06 -1.43 4.95
C SER A 3 -4.69 -0.84 4.65
N VAL A 4 -4.16 -1.09 3.46
CA VAL A 4 -2.85 -0.58 3.00
C VAL A 4 -3.03 0.18 1.69
N ASN A 5 -2.19 1.17 1.42
CA ASN A 5 -2.20 1.89 0.15
C ASN A 5 -1.33 1.16 -0.88
N LYS A 6 -1.82 1.01 -2.12
CA LYS A 6 -1.14 0.31 -3.20
C LYS A 6 -1.21 1.13 -4.50
N SER A 7 -0.08 1.21 -5.20
CA SER A 7 0.00 1.88 -6.49
C SER A 7 -0.56 0.97 -7.59
N ALA A 8 -1.45 1.50 -8.42
CA ALA A 8 -1.98 0.83 -9.61
C ALA A 8 -0.92 0.67 -10.71
N VAL A 9 0.04 1.60 -10.78
CA VAL A 9 1.08 1.61 -11.82
C VAL A 9 2.15 0.55 -11.56
N THR A 10 2.61 0.45 -10.30
CA THR A 10 3.75 -0.43 -9.95
C THR A 10 3.35 -1.67 -9.16
N GLY A 11 2.11 -1.74 -8.67
CA GLY A 11 1.65 -2.81 -7.79
C GLY A 11 2.28 -2.81 -6.39
N ARG A 12 3.13 -1.82 -6.05
CA ARG A 12 3.82 -1.74 -4.77
C ARG A 12 2.95 -1.12 -3.69
N PHE A 13 3.19 -1.53 -2.44
CA PHE A 13 2.62 -0.89 -1.26
C PHE A 13 3.37 0.40 -0.95
N VAL A 14 2.62 1.47 -0.74
CA VAL A 14 3.16 2.83 -0.63
C VAL A 14 2.70 3.50 0.66
N LYS A 15 3.48 4.49 1.11
CA LYS A 15 3.16 5.32 2.28
C LYS A 15 2.22 6.46 1.89
N GLU A 16 1.64 7.13 2.88
CA GLU A 16 0.69 8.23 2.66
C GLU A 16 1.28 9.43 1.90
N SER A 17 2.58 9.69 2.04
CA SER A 17 3.27 10.71 1.24
C SER A 17 3.17 10.43 -0.26
N THR A 18 3.30 9.17 -0.67
CA THR A 18 3.14 8.75 -2.06
C THR A 18 1.68 8.88 -2.51
N VAL A 19 0.72 8.61 -1.62
CA VAL A 19 -0.71 8.84 -1.90
C VAL A 19 -0.98 10.31 -2.19
N LYS A 20 -0.40 11.23 -1.41
CA LYS A 20 -0.55 12.68 -1.61
C LYS A 20 0.07 13.17 -2.92
N SER A 21 1.22 12.60 -3.29
CA SER A 21 1.91 12.96 -4.54
C SER A 21 1.26 12.34 -5.78
N ASN A 22 0.67 11.15 -5.67
CA ASN A 22 0.06 10.42 -6.77
C ASN A 22 -1.34 9.89 -6.40
N PRO A 23 -2.32 10.78 -6.14
CA PRO A 23 -3.64 10.38 -5.66
C PRO A 23 -4.45 9.65 -6.74
N LYS A 24 -4.18 9.95 -8.02
CA LYS A 24 -4.92 9.36 -9.16
C LYS A 24 -4.60 7.89 -9.39
N THR A 25 -3.43 7.43 -8.97
CA THR A 25 -2.91 6.09 -9.29
C THR A 25 -2.66 5.24 -8.04
N THR A 26 -3.18 5.66 -6.90
CA THR A 26 -3.01 4.96 -5.61
C THR A 26 -4.37 4.66 -5.00
N TYR A 27 -4.59 3.40 -4.60
CA TYR A 27 -5.85 2.97 -3.98
C TYR A 27 -5.62 2.22 -2.66
N LYS A 28 -6.65 2.13 -1.82
CA LYS A 28 -6.62 1.34 -0.58
C LYS A 28 -7.02 -0.09 -0.86
N GLN A 29 -6.15 -1.03 -0.50
CA GLN A 29 -6.39 -2.46 -0.60
C GLN A 29 -6.58 -3.03 0.81
N THR A 30 -7.64 -3.79 1.01
CA THR A 30 -7.85 -4.58 2.23
C THR A 30 -7.02 -5.86 2.14
N THR A 31 -6.12 -6.06 3.09
CA THR A 31 -5.39 -7.32 3.22
C THR A 31 -6.11 -8.20 4.24
N SER A 32 -6.65 -9.32 3.76
CA SER A 32 -7.12 -10.39 4.62
C SER A 32 -5.91 -11.09 5.22
N LYS A 33 -5.90 -11.27 6.54
CA LYS A 33 -4.83 -11.95 7.27
C LYS A 33 -5.01 -13.46 7.09
N GLY A 34 -4.83 -13.93 5.85
CA GLY A 34 -4.97 -15.35 5.45
C GLY A 34 -3.83 -15.86 4.56
N GLY A 35 -2.90 -15.00 4.15
CA GLY A 35 -1.70 -15.41 3.41
C GLY A 35 -0.83 -14.19 3.11
N CYS A 36 0.42 -14.22 3.58
CA CYS A 36 1.50 -13.32 3.16
C CYS A 36 1.12 -11.83 3.02
N GLY A 37 0.96 -11.13 4.15
CA GLY A 37 0.88 -9.67 4.14
C GLY A 37 2.21 -9.05 3.71
N PRO A 38 2.21 -7.92 2.96
CA PRO A 38 3.45 -7.29 2.52
C PRO A 38 4.29 -6.89 3.72
N LYS A 39 5.50 -7.46 3.82
CA LYS A 39 6.56 -6.99 4.72
C LYS A 39 7.05 -5.62 4.27
N GLY A 40 6.24 -4.59 4.51
CA GLY A 40 6.64 -3.20 4.39
C GLY A 40 7.66 -2.89 5.48
N LYS A 41 8.94 -2.91 5.09
CA LYS A 41 10.10 -2.60 5.93
C LYS A 41 9.85 -1.39 6.85
N LYS A 42 10.05 -1.60 8.16
CA LYS A 42 10.52 -0.54 9.07
C LYS A 42 11.84 0.00 8.53
N GLY A 43 12.00 1.31 8.50
CA GLY A 43 13.29 1.94 8.21
C GLY A 43 13.14 3.39 7.79
N LYS A 44 13.29 4.27 8.80
CA LYS A 44 13.43 5.75 8.83
C LYS A 44 12.51 6.59 7.93
#